data_AF-A0A142XAF5-F1
#
_entry.id   AF-A0A142XAF5-F1
#
_cell.length_a   1.000
_cell.length_b   1.000
_cell.length_c   1.000
_cell.angle_alpha   90.00
_cell.angle_beta   90.00
_cell.angle_gamma   90.00
#
_symmetry.space_group_name_H-M   'P 1'
#
loop_
_entity.id
_entity.type
_entity.pdbx_description
1 polymer ?
#
loop_
_entity_poly.entity_id
_entity_poly.type
_entity_poly.pdbx_seq_one_letter_code
_entity_poly.pdbx_strand_id
1 'polypeptide(L)'
;MGLDMYLTGERYFYGARTRGDKKSEQFDLGHWRKHPDLHGFIVQAFADGVDDSRDIPLSAERVREIIGAVTARRLPHTTGFLFGVSAGRLRHDG
;
A
#
# COMPACT_ATOMS: atom_id res chain seq x y z
N MET A 1 -7.70 11.95 -11.94
CA MET A 1 -8.11 12.18 -10.54
C MET A 1 -7.13 11.44 -9.64
N GLY A 2 -6.43 12.14 -8.75
CA GLY A 2 -5.42 11.52 -7.88
C GLY A 2 -6.10 10.95 -6.64
N LEU A 3 -6.03 9.64 -6.45
CA LEU A 3 -6.50 8.97 -5.24
C LEU A 3 -5.51 9.22 -4.09
N ASP A 4 -6.01 9.53 -2.91
CA ASP A 4 -5.19 9.72 -1.72
C ASP A 4 -4.93 8.38 -1.01
N MET A 5 -3.78 8.27 -0.34
CA MET A 5 -3.42 7.10 0.45
C MET A 5 -3.50 7.44 1.94
N TYR A 6 -4.07 6.52 2.71
CA TYR A 6 -4.29 6.65 4.14
C TYR A 6 -3.59 5.50 4.87
N LEU A 7 -2.97 5.82 6.00
CA LEU A 7 -2.42 4.83 6.93
C LEU A 7 -3.17 4.96 8.25
N THR A 8 -3.90 3.90 8.59
CA THR A 8 -4.58 3.78 9.87
C THR A 8 -3.92 2.70 10.71
N GLY A 9 -3.78 2.96 12.01
CA GLY A 9 -3.30 2.01 12.99
C GLY A 9 -4.44 1.57 13.90
N GLU A 10 -4.52 0.28 14.21
CA GLU A 10 -5.53 -0.24 15.14
C GLU A 10 -4.85 -0.84 16.38
N ARG A 11 -5.26 -0.37 17.56
CA ARG A 11 -4.79 -0.88 18.86
C ARG A 11 -5.89 -1.72 19.50
N TYR A 12 -5.58 -2.98 19.80
CA TYR A 12 -6.49 -3.91 20.48
C TYR A 12 -6.26 -3.91 21.99
N PHE A 13 -7.35 -3.95 22.76
CA PHE A 13 -7.30 -4.06 24.22
C PHE A 13 -7.69 -5.47 24.66
N TYR A 14 -6.79 -6.17 25.35
CA TYR A 14 -7.05 -7.49 25.91
C TYR A 14 -7.09 -7.38 27.44
N GLY A 15 -8.29 -7.50 28.05
CA GLY A 15 -8.51 -7.36 29.48
C GLY A 15 -9.82 -8.00 29.96
N ALA A 16 -9.96 -8.16 31.28
CA ALA A 16 -11.16 -8.74 31.91
C ALA A 16 -12.40 -7.89 31.60
N ARG A 17 -13.42 -8.56 31.06
CA ARG A 17 -14.58 -7.92 30.42
C ARG A 17 -15.55 -7.35 31.47
N THR A 18 -15.64 -6.04 31.51
CA THR A 18 -16.72 -5.25 32.10
C THR A 18 -17.72 -4.86 31.00
N ARG A 19 -18.99 -4.64 31.37
CA ARG A 19 -20.04 -4.25 30.43
C ARG A 19 -19.77 -2.83 29.90
N GLY A 20 -19.19 -2.72 28.71
CA GLY A 20 -18.86 -1.45 28.06
C GLY A 20 -17.43 -1.32 27.51
N ASP A 21 -16.59 -2.35 27.63
CA ASP A 21 -15.19 -2.24 27.21
C ASP A 21 -15.00 -2.05 25.70
N LYS A 22 -14.16 -1.07 25.37
CA LYS A 22 -13.68 -0.79 24.01
C LYS A 22 -12.73 -1.91 23.57
N LYS A 23 -13.08 -2.62 22.48
CA LYS A 23 -12.28 -3.75 21.96
C LYS A 23 -11.03 -3.30 21.20
N SER A 24 -11.16 -2.20 20.45
CA SER A 24 -10.06 -1.62 19.70
C SER A 24 -10.25 -0.11 19.54
N GLU A 25 -9.16 0.57 19.22
CA GLU A 25 -9.13 1.99 18.90
C GLU A 25 -8.34 2.18 17.61
N GLN A 26 -8.97 2.83 16.63
CA GLN A 26 -8.33 3.18 15.37
C GLN A 26 -7.77 4.59 15.44
N PHE A 27 -6.58 4.77 14.88
CA PHE A 27 -5.86 6.02 14.81
C PHE A 27 -5.49 6.30 13.35
N ASP A 28 -5.67 7.54 12.91
CA ASP A 28 -5.06 8.02 11.68
C ASP A 28 -3.57 8.29 11.94
N LEU A 29 -2.70 7.55 11.26
CA LEU A 29 -1.25 7.66 11.43
C LEU A 29 -0.62 8.56 10.37
N GLY A 30 -1.27 8.71 9.22
CA GLY A 30 -0.78 9.57 8.16
C GLY A 30 -1.60 9.51 6.89
N HIS A 31 -1.50 10.60 6.15
CA HIS A 31 -2.16 10.80 4.87
C HIS A 31 -1.13 11.33 3.86
N TRP A 32 -1.08 10.74 2.66
CA TRP A 32 -0.20 11.19 1.60
C TRP A 32 -0.82 11.06 0.21
N ARG A 33 -0.37 11.93 -0.71
CA ARG A 33 -0.76 11.90 -2.12
C ARG A 33 -0.19 10.66 -2.81
N LYS A 34 -0.94 10.06 -3.77
CA LYS A 34 -0.50 8.86 -4.51
C LYS A 34 0.95 8.99 -4.96
N HIS A 35 1.82 8.20 -4.37
CA HIS A 35 3.18 8.00 -4.86
C HIS A 35 3.15 6.71 -5.69
N PRO A 36 3.16 6.78 -7.03
CA PRO A 36 2.93 5.62 -7.89
C PRO A 36 3.90 4.47 -7.60
N ASP A 37 5.18 4.77 -7.39
CA ASP A 37 6.16 3.71 -7.07
C ASP A 37 5.93 3.05 -5.69
N LEU A 38 5.47 3.82 -4.68
CA LEU A 38 5.15 3.27 -3.35
C LEU A 38 3.88 2.45 -3.39
N HIS A 39 2.84 2.95 -4.06
CA HIS A 39 1.59 2.23 -4.26
C HIS A 39 1.83 0.93 -5.03
N GLY A 40 2.57 0.99 -6.14
CA GLY A 40 2.94 -0.19 -6.91
C GLY A 40 3.77 -1.19 -6.10
N PHE A 41 4.73 -0.72 -5.31
CA PHE A 41 5.50 -1.58 -4.41
C PHE A 41 4.60 -2.30 -3.39
N ILE A 42 3.70 -1.57 -2.72
CA ILE A 42 2.80 -2.14 -1.70
C ILE A 42 1.85 -3.17 -2.33
N VAL A 43 1.24 -2.83 -3.48
CA VAL A 43 0.31 -3.74 -4.18
C VAL A 43 1.04 -5.01 -4.64
N GLN A 44 2.24 -4.87 -5.18
CA GLN A 44 3.02 -6.00 -5.68
C GLN A 44 3.55 -6.88 -4.53
N ALA A 45 3.99 -6.29 -3.43
CA ALA A 45 4.56 -7.03 -2.30
C ALA A 45 3.50 -7.64 -1.37
N PHE A 46 2.33 -6.99 -1.21
CA PHE A 46 1.38 -7.32 -0.14
C PHE A 46 -0.06 -7.55 -0.61
N ALA A 47 -0.38 -7.34 -1.89
CA ALA A 47 -1.70 -7.58 -2.47
C ALA A 47 -1.64 -8.43 -3.75
N ASP A 48 -0.60 -9.26 -3.90
CA ASP A 48 -0.40 -10.16 -5.06
C ASP A 48 -0.45 -9.45 -6.43
N GLY A 49 -0.16 -8.15 -6.46
CA GLY A 49 -0.23 -7.34 -7.68
C GLY A 49 -1.63 -6.86 -8.06
N VAL A 50 -2.66 -7.09 -7.22
CA VAL A 50 -4.05 -6.73 -7.50
C VAL A 50 -4.45 -5.44 -6.77
N ASP A 51 -4.71 -4.36 -7.53
CA ASP A 51 -5.16 -3.06 -7.01
C ASP A 51 -6.70 -2.95 -7.01
N ASP A 52 -7.36 -3.59 -6.05
CA ASP A 52 -8.84 -3.56 -5.91
C ASP A 52 -9.36 -2.42 -5.01
N SER A 53 -8.53 -1.44 -4.65
CA SER A 53 -8.88 -0.38 -3.68
C SER A 53 -9.36 -0.90 -2.31
N ARG A 54 -8.92 -2.10 -1.92
CA ARG A 54 -9.19 -2.71 -0.61
C ARG A 54 -8.13 -2.30 0.41
N ASP A 55 -8.48 -2.34 1.69
CA ASP A 55 -7.52 -2.15 2.77
C ASP A 55 -6.48 -3.28 2.75
N ILE A 56 -5.20 -2.91 2.76
CA ILE A 56 -4.08 -3.86 2.78
C ILE A 56 -3.59 -3.96 4.23
N PRO A 57 -3.74 -5.12 4.90
CA PRO A 57 -3.24 -5.28 6.26
C PRO A 57 -1.71 -5.26 6.27
N LEU A 58 -1.15 -4.28 6.98
CA LEU A 58 0.29 -4.13 7.19
C LEU A 58 0.63 -4.49 8.64
N SER A 59 1.40 -5.56 8.83
CA SER A 59 2.02 -5.84 10.13
C SER A 59 3.19 -4.89 10.38
N ALA A 60 3.67 -4.83 11.62
CA ALA A 60 4.82 -4.01 11.97
C ALA A 60 6.07 -4.33 11.12
N GLU A 61 6.26 -5.60 10.76
CA GLU A 61 7.34 -6.09 9.89
C GLU A 61 7.19 -5.52 8.48
N ARG A 62 5.98 -5.60 7.90
CA ARG A 62 5.70 -5.05 6.56
C ARG A 62 5.90 -3.53 6.51
N VAL A 63 5.50 -2.82 7.56
CA VAL A 63 5.75 -1.37 7.68
C VAL A 63 7.26 -1.09 7.69
N ARG A 64 8.05 -1.87 8.43
CA ARG A 64 9.53 -1.74 8.41
C ARG A 64 10.12 -2.03 7.04
N GLU A 65 9.59 -3.01 6.30
CA GLU A 65 10.01 -3.30 4.93
C GLU A 65 9.73 -2.12 3.99
N ILE A 66 8.54 -1.51 4.09
CA ILE A 66 8.19 -0.31 3.32
C ILE A 66 9.15 0.83 3.64
N ILE A 67 9.39 1.12 4.92
CA ILE A 67 10.34 2.16 5.36
C ILE A 67 11.73 1.87 4.80
N GLY A 68 12.18 0.62 4.86
CA GLY A 68 13.46 0.18 4.33
C GLY A 68 13.57 0.38 2.81
N ALA A 69 12.52 0.08 2.05
CA ALA A 69 12.47 0.25 0.61
C ALA A 69 12.50 1.75 0.21
N VAL A 70 11.73 2.59 0.91
CA VAL A 70 11.69 4.04 0.71
C VAL A 70 13.03 4.67 1.03
N THR A 71 13.58 4.39 2.22
CA THR A 71 14.85 4.97 2.71
C THR A 71 16.02 4.56 1.83
N ALA A 72 16.05 3.31 1.37
CA ALA A 72 17.09 2.82 0.47
C ALA A 72 16.89 3.26 -0.99
N ARG A 73 15.83 4.02 -1.32
CA ARG A 73 15.47 4.41 -2.68
C ARG A 73 15.37 3.21 -3.64
N ARG A 74 14.97 2.05 -3.10
CA ARG A 74 14.83 0.77 -3.82
C ARG A 74 13.40 0.52 -4.28
N LEU A 75 12.56 1.56 -4.29
CA LEU A 75 11.23 1.46 -4.84
C LEU A 75 11.39 1.09 -6.32
N PRO A 76 10.87 -0.08 -6.76
CA PRO A 76 10.92 -0.46 -8.16
C PRO A 76 10.22 0.65 -8.94
N HIS A 77 10.85 1.14 -10.01
CA HIS A 77 10.19 2.09 -10.87
C HIS A 77 9.01 1.36 -11.51
N THR A 78 7.79 1.66 -11.04
CA THR A 78 6.61 0.93 -11.51
C THR A 78 6.14 1.57 -12.80
N THR A 79 6.66 1.09 -13.92
CA THR A 79 6.05 1.32 -15.25
C THR A 79 5.19 0.11 -15.58
N GLY A 80 3.88 0.19 -15.33
CA GLY A 80 3.00 -0.96 -15.49
C GLY A 80 1.50 -0.66 -15.41
N PHE A 81 0.88 -0.61 -16.59
CA PHE A 81 -0.53 -0.81 -16.99
C PHE A 81 -1.67 0.04 -16.38
N LEU A 82 -1.61 0.52 -15.14
CA LEU A 82 -2.40 1.71 -14.72
C LEU A 82 -1.69 3.02 -15.10
N PHE A 83 -0.43 2.89 -15.54
CA PHE A 83 0.39 3.93 -16.18
C PHE A 83 0.99 3.29 -17.45
N GLY A 84 0.47 3.71 -18.61
CA GLY A 84 0.56 3.04 -19.90
C GLY A 84 1.89 2.38 -20.23
N VAL A 85 1.86 1.07 -20.46
CA VAL A 85 2.86 0.43 -21.29
C VAL A 85 2.42 0.68 -22.74
N SER A 86 2.99 1.71 -23.39
CA SER A 86 2.95 1.77 -24.85
C SER A 86 3.83 0.64 -25.36
N ALA A 87 3.28 -0.57 -25.42
CA ALA A 87 3.83 -1.66 -26.19
C ALA A 87 3.74 -1.24 -27.66
N GLY A 88 4.73 -0.45 -28.10
CA GLY A 88 4.98 -0.17 -29.50
C GLY A 88 5.30 -1.48 -30.18
N ARG A 89 4.25 -2.16 -30.67
CA ARG A 89 4.37 -3.26 -31.61
C ARG A 89 4.95 -2.65 -32.89
N LEU A 90 6.27 -2.69 -33.00
CA LEU A 90 6.96 -2.49 -34.26
C LEU A 90 6.35 -3.47 -35.26
N ARG A 91 5.67 -2.90 -36.26
CA ARG A 91 5.19 -3.62 -37.43
C ARG A 91 6.43 -4.12 -38.16
N HIS A 92 6.59 -5.43 -38.23
CA HIS A 92 7.51 -6.04 -39.17
C HIS A 92 6.72 -6.22 -40.47
N ASP A 93 6.85 -5.22 -41.35
CA ASP A 93 6.42 -5.32 -42.74
C ASP A 93 7.60 -5.90 -43.53
N GLY A 94 7.36 -7.04 -44.18
CA GLY A 94 8.31 -7.74 -45.03
C GLY A 94 7.56 -8.71 -45.93
#